data_AF-A0A2S8H8L5-F1
#
_entry.id   AF-A0A2S8H8L5-F1
#
_cell.length_a   1.000
_cell.length_b   1.000
_cell.length_c   1.000
_cell.angle_alpha   90.00
_cell.angle_beta   90.00
_cell.angle_gamma   90.00
#
_symmetry.space_group_name_H-M   'P 1'
#
loop_
_entity.id
_entity.type
_entity.pdbx_description
1 polymer ?
#
loop_
_entity_poly.entity_id
_entity_poly.type
_entity_poly.pdbx_seq_one_letter_code
_entity_poly.pdbx_strand_id
1 'polypeptide(L)' 'MRQRTSYPKPFKTQVVQECLQPGASVASVAMSHGINANVVRKWLPLFWRAYG' A
#
# COMPACT_ATOMS: atom_id res chain seq x y z
N MET A 1 -8.42 -5.04 22.47
CA MET A 1 -8.27 -3.79 21.67
C MET A 1 -7.38 -4.07 20.47
N ARG A 2 -7.89 -3.96 19.24
CA ARG A 2 -7.07 -4.13 18.03
C ARG A 2 -6.24 -2.85 17.84
N GLN A 3 -4.94 -2.89 18.15
CA GLN A 3 -4.05 -1.76 17.87
C GLN A 3 -4.08 -1.49 16.35
N ARG A 4 -4.39 -0.24 15.99
CA ARG A 4 -4.24 0.23 14.62
C ARG A 4 -2.77 0.54 14.42
N THR A 5 -2.04 -0.39 13.82
CA THR A 5 -0.68 -0.11 13.37
C THR A 5 -0.73 1.00 12.32
N SER A 6 -0.09 2.12 12.62
CA SER A 6 0.13 3.18 11.63
C SER A 6 1.42 2.85 10.88
N TYR A 7 1.29 2.62 9.58
CA TYR A 7 2.46 2.43 8.73
C TYR A 7 3.13 3.79 8.43
N PRO A 8 4.47 3.88 8.47
CA PRO A 8 5.20 5.08 8.08
C PRO A 8 4.87 5.50 6.65
N LYS A 9 4.86 6.81 6.37
CA LYS A 9 4.69 7.35 5.01
C LYS A 9 5.63 6.72 3.96
N PRO A 10 6.96 6.63 4.18
CA PRO A 10 7.85 6.07 3.15
C PRO A 10 7.51 4.62 2.82
N PHE A 11 7.11 3.84 3.83
CA PHE A 11 6.70 2.46 3.63
C PHE A 11 5.41 2.35 2.81
N LYS A 12 4.40 3.20 3.09
CA LYS A 12 3.17 3.25 2.27
C LYS A 12 3.48 3.59 0.82
N THR A 13 4.36 4.57 0.59
CA THR A 13 4.79 4.99 -0.74
C THR A 13 5.46 3.84 -1.49
N GLN A 14 6.42 3.15 -0.86
CA GLN A 14 7.10 2.00 -1.46
C GLN A 14 6.11 0.92 -1.90
N VAL A 15 5.24 0.48 -0.98
CA VAL A 15 4.25 -0.57 -1.27
C VAL A 15 3.30 -0.17 -2.39
N VAL A 16 2.86 1.10 -2.42
CA VAL A 16 1.98 1.59 -3.50
C VAL A 16 2.73 1.65 -4.82
N GLN A 17 3.99 2.12 -4.87
CA GLN A 17 4.78 2.16 -6.10
C GLN A 17 5.01 0.76 -6.69
N GLU A 18 5.27 -0.24 -5.85
CA GLU A 18 5.36 -1.64 -6.29
C GLU A 18 4.05 -2.14 -6.88
N CYS A 19 2.89 -1.75 -6.31
CA CYS A 19 1.58 -2.07 -6.87
C CYS A 19 1.28 -1.39 -8.21
N LEU A 20 1.98 -0.30 -8.55
CA LEU A 20 1.79 0.43 -9.81
C LEU A 20 2.66 -0.12 -10.95
N GLN A 21 3.53 -1.09 -10.66
CA GLN A 21 4.33 -1.73 -11.71
C GLN A 21 3.43 -2.54 -12.66
N PRO A 22 3.72 -2.53 -13.98
CA PRO A 22 2.98 -3.34 -14.95
C PRO A 22 2.99 -4.82 -14.56
N GLY A 23 1.81 -5.45 -14.51
CA GLY A 23 1.67 -6.86 -14.14
C GLY A 23 1.73 -7.15 -12.63
N ALA A 24 1.99 -6.15 -11.78
CA ALA A 24 1.91 -6.32 -10.33
C ALA A 24 0.45 -6.41 -9.86
N SER A 25 0.19 -7.35 -8.96
CA SER A 25 -1.10 -7.45 -8.27
C SER A 25 -0.99 -6.87 -6.87
N VAL A 26 -1.94 -5.99 -6.51
CA VAL A 26 -2.02 -5.39 -5.16
C VAL A 26 -2.06 -6.47 -4.07
N ALA A 27 -2.71 -7.60 -4.34
CA ALA A 27 -2.77 -8.70 -3.39
C ALA A 27 -1.40 -9.36 -3.21
N SER A 28 -0.71 -9.65 -4.30
CA SER A 28 0.62 -10.27 -4.27
C SER A 28 1.64 -9.38 -3.57
N VAL A 29 1.69 -8.08 -3.92
CA VAL A 29 2.57 -7.12 -3.25
C VAL A 29 2.23 -7.02 -1.76
N ALA A 30 0.95 -6.87 -1.40
CA ALA A 30 0.56 -6.81 0.01
C ALA A 30 0.95 -8.06 0.80
N MET A 31 0.82 -9.26 0.21
CA MET A 31 1.26 -10.52 0.81
C MET A 31 2.78 -10.56 1.02
N SER A 32 3.58 -10.12 0.05
CA SER A 32 5.03 -10.02 0.17
C SER A 32 5.48 -9.13 1.34
N HIS A 33 4.69 -8.09 1.65
CA HIS A 33 4.94 -7.18 2.77
C HIS A 33 4.22 -7.58 4.08
N GLY A 34 3.47 -8.68 4.11
CA GLY A 34 2.71 -9.12 5.28
C GLY A 34 1.53 -8.19 5.65
N ILE A 35 1.01 -7.45 4.68
CA ILE A 35 -0.07 -6.46 4.85
C ILE A 35 -1.36 -6.99 4.25
N ASN A 36 -2.49 -6.62 4.83
CA ASN A 36 -3.79 -6.86 4.20
C ASN A 36 -3.95 -5.99 2.94
N ALA A 37 -4.24 -6.61 1.79
CA ALA A 37 -4.43 -5.90 0.52
C ALA A 37 -5.49 -4.80 0.56
N ASN A 38 -6.51 -4.91 1.41
CA ASN A 38 -7.53 -3.88 1.59
C ASN A 38 -6.96 -2.60 2.24
N VAL A 39 -5.91 -2.72 3.05
CA VAL A 39 -5.20 -1.56 3.60
C VAL A 39 -4.44 -0.84 2.49
N VAL A 40 -3.74 -1.59 1.63
CA VAL A 40 -3.00 -1.03 0.48
C VAL A 40 -3.94 -0.33 -0.50
N ARG A 41 -5.11 -0.92 -0.81
CA ARG A 41 -6.15 -0.27 -1.65
C ARG A 41 -6.59 1.10 -1.13
N LYS A 42 -6.58 1.32 0.19
CA LYS A 42 -6.93 2.62 0.78
C LYS A 42 -5.82 3.66 0.60
N TRP A 43 -4.59 3.25 0.35
CA TRP A 43 -3.46 4.15 0.14
C TRP A 43 -3.35 4.65 -1.30
N LEU A 44 -3.80 3.87 -2.28
CA LEU A 44 -3.77 4.24 -3.69
C LEU A 44 -4.41 5.62 -3.96
N PRO A 45 -5.63 5.94 -3.49
CA PRO A 45 -6.19 7.29 -3.66
C PRO A 45 -5.40 8.39 -2.94
N LEU A 46 -4.76 8.08 -1.81
CA LEU A 46 -3.95 9.05 -1.05
C LEU A 46 -2.63 9.35 -1.76
N PHE A 47 -2.04 8.33 -2.38
CA PHE A 47 -0.86 8.46 -3.20
C PHE A 47 -1.15 9.37 -4.40
N TRP A 48 -2.23 9.14 -5.15
CA TRP A 48 -2.58 9.99 -6.29
C TRP A 48 -2.83 11.45 -5.91
N ARG A 49 -3.41 11.71 -4.72
CA ARG A 49 -3.60 13.08 -4.21
C ARG A 49 -2.32 13.78 -3.78
N ALA A 50 -1.28 13.02 -3.43
CA ALA A 50 -0.03 13.56 -2.92
C ALA A 50 1.05 13.71 -4.00
N TYR A 51 0.90 13.02 -5.13
CA TYR A 51 1.90 12.93 -6.21
C TYR A 51 1.35 13.31 -7.60
N GLY A 52 0.07 13.66 -7.72
CA GLY A 52 -0.54 14.26 -8.90
C GLY A 52 -0.88 15.72 -8.63
#